data_AF-A0A233W2R1-F1
#
_entry.id   AF-A0A233W2R1-F1
#
_cell.length_a   1.000
_cell.length_b   1.000
_cell.length_c   1.000
_cell.angle_alpha   90.00
_cell.angle_beta   90.00
_cell.angle_gamma   90.00
#
_symmetry.space_group_name_H-M   'P 1'
#
loop_
_entity.id
_entity.type
_entity.pdbx_description
1 polymer ?
#
loop_
_entity_poly.entity_id
_entity_poly.type
_entity_poly.pdbx_seq_one_letter_code
_entity_poly.pdbx_strand_id
1 'polypeptide(L)'
;MFLQSTAGKNKSYFYDDIDAEKLYYDYKLTRKIRRRNGVNEHNLELIDLDSIRSYGTDIYTNKPIKGFTIHYSKSGAHLIPTYNKRKG
;
A
#
# COMPACT_ATOMS: atom_id res chain seq x y z
N MET A 1 -4.87 -13.72 9.78
CA MET A 1 -4.43 -12.32 9.58
C MET A 1 -5.53 -11.63 8.78
N PHE A 2 -6.09 -10.51 9.22
CA PHE A 2 -7.14 -9.83 8.45
C PHE A 2 -6.51 -8.69 7.64
N LEU A 3 -6.63 -8.76 6.33
CA LEU A 3 -6.22 -7.71 5.39
C LEU A 3 -7.46 -6.92 4.98
N GLN A 4 -7.41 -5.60 5.20
CA GLN A 4 -8.48 -4.70 4.79
C GLN A 4 -7.95 -3.72 3.76
N SER A 5 -8.50 -3.79 2.55
CA SER A 5 -8.38 -2.73 1.54
C SER A 5 -9.37 -1.62 1.92
N THR A 6 -8.86 -0.47 2.38
CA THR A 6 -9.70 0.67 2.70
C THR A 6 -10.04 1.49 1.45
N ALA A 7 -11.07 1.08 0.71
CA ALA A 7 -11.72 1.92 -0.30
C ALA A 7 -12.64 2.93 0.41
N GLY A 8 -12.24 4.20 0.47
CA GLY A 8 -13.07 5.29 0.97
C GLY A 8 -13.38 6.29 -0.13
N LYS A 9 -14.49 7.04 0.00
CA LYS A 9 -14.80 8.17 -0.90
C LYS A 9 -13.59 9.12 -0.91
N ASN A 10 -13.04 9.41 -2.09
CA ASN A 10 -11.79 10.14 -2.30
C ASN A 10 -10.52 9.46 -1.74
N LYS A 11 -10.42 8.13 -1.81
CA LYS A 11 -9.16 7.42 -1.56
C LYS A 11 -8.76 6.59 -2.77
N SER A 12 -7.45 6.52 -3.01
CA SER A 12 -6.85 5.60 -3.98
C SER A 12 -7.24 4.16 -3.62
N TYR A 13 -7.45 3.32 -4.64
CA TYR A 13 -7.98 1.98 -4.46
C TYR A 13 -7.28 0.98 -5.39
N PHE A 14 -7.23 -0.28 -4.95
CA PHE A 14 -6.90 -1.41 -5.80
C PHE A 14 -8.14 -1.84 -6.59
N TYR A 15 -7.97 -2.37 -7.79
CA TYR A 15 -9.09 -2.95 -8.55
C TYR A 15 -9.62 -4.22 -7.87
N ASP A 16 -10.88 -4.57 -8.13
CA ASP A 16 -11.55 -5.70 -7.48
C ASP A 16 -10.96 -7.07 -7.89
N ASP A 17 -10.29 -7.15 -9.04
CA ASP A 17 -9.59 -8.34 -9.52
C ASP A 17 -8.21 -8.55 -8.87
N ILE A 18 -7.80 -7.63 -8.00
CA ILE A 18 -6.53 -7.69 -7.29
C ILE A 18 -6.70 -8.42 -5.96
N ASP A 19 -6.01 -9.56 -5.86
CA ASP A 19 -5.87 -10.28 -4.60
C ASP A 19 -4.90 -9.52 -3.66
N ALA A 20 -5.48 -8.74 -2.75
CA ALA A 20 -4.77 -7.98 -1.74
C ALA A 20 -3.99 -8.89 -0.77
N GLU A 21 -4.48 -10.10 -0.49
CA GLU A 21 -3.78 -11.02 0.40
C GLU A 21 -2.54 -11.56 -0.28
N LYS A 22 -2.66 -12.00 -1.54
CA LYS A 22 -1.51 -12.41 -2.34
C LYS A 22 -0.47 -11.29 -2.45
N LEU A 23 -0.90 -10.05 -2.74
CA LEU A 23 0.02 -8.89 -2.78
C LEU A 23 0.75 -8.68 -1.46
N TYR A 24 0.06 -8.81 -0.33
CA TYR A 24 0.71 -8.72 0.96
C TYR A 24 1.77 -9.81 1.15
N TYR A 25 1.45 -11.08 0.86
CA TYR A 25 2.40 -12.18 1.02
C TYR A 25 3.60 -12.08 0.07
N ASP A 26 3.40 -11.59 -1.16
CA ASP A 26 4.45 -11.41 -2.16
C ASP A 26 5.46 -10.31 -1.74
N TYR A 27 5.01 -9.27 -1.02
CA TYR A 27 5.81 -8.08 -0.76
C TYR A 27 6.13 -7.80 0.72
N LYS A 28 5.51 -8.51 1.69
CA LYS A 28 5.80 -8.31 3.11
C LYS A 28 7.28 -8.55 3.41
N LEU A 29 7.87 -7.69 4.24
CA LEU A 29 9.26 -7.83 4.72
C LEU A 29 10.31 -7.88 3.59
N THR A 30 9.97 -7.41 2.39
CA THR A 30 10.91 -7.34 1.25
C THR A 30 11.72 -6.05 1.26
N ARG A 31 11.23 -5.02 1.95
CA ARG A 31 11.85 -3.70 2.07
C ARG A 31 12.09 -3.29 3.52
N LYS A 32 12.88 -2.24 3.69
CA LYS A 32 13.21 -1.70 5.01
C LYS A 32 11.96 -1.12 5.68
N ILE A 33 11.56 -1.72 6.80
CA ILE A 33 10.50 -1.20 7.66
C ILE A 33 10.96 0.13 8.25
N ARG A 34 10.22 1.19 7.96
CA ARG A 34 10.42 2.50 8.60
C ARG A 34 9.58 2.53 9.86
N ARG A 35 10.25 2.66 11.00
CA ARG A 35 9.62 3.02 12.27
C ARG A 35 9.64 4.53 12.39
N ARG A 36 8.47 5.14 12.53
CA ARG A 36 8.37 6.55 12.90
C ARG A 36 8.46 6.64 14.42
N ASN A 37 9.59 7.09 14.96
CA ASN A 37 9.72 7.33 16.41
C ASN A 37 8.87 8.55 16.80
N GLY A 38 7.84 8.33 17.62
CA GLY A 38 6.87 9.34 18.10
C GLY A 38 5.64 8.69 18.76
N VAL A 39 4.60 9.47 19.06
CA VAL A 39 3.38 9.03 19.79
C VAL A 39 2.59 7.93 19.07
N ASN A 40 2.82 7.74 17.76
CA ASN A 40 2.27 6.62 17.00
C ASN A 40 3.39 5.87 16.28
N GLU A 41 3.87 4.79 16.89
CA GLU A 41 4.79 3.84 16.26
C GLU A 41 4.09 3.15 15.10
N HIS A 42 4.28 3.67 13.89
CA HIS A 42 3.79 3.03 12.67
C HIS A 42 4.93 2.23 12.06
N ASN A 43 4.73 0.92 11.95
CA ASN A 43 5.59 0.03 11.16
C ASN A 43 5.12 0.12 9.71
N LEU A 44 5.80 0.92 8.90
CA LEU A 44 5.44 1.18 7.51
C LEU A 44 6.49 0.59 6.57
N GLU A 45 6.03 -0.12 5.56
CA GLU A 45 6.87 -0.64 4.49
C GLU A 45 6.36 -0.13 3.14
N LEU A 46 7.25 0.55 2.39
CA LEU A 46 6.90 1.20 1.14
C LEU A 46 7.28 0.30 -0.04
N ILE A 47 6.30 -0.26 -0.72
CA ILE A 47 6.47 -1.13 -1.88
C ILE A 47 6.32 -0.31 -3.16
N ASP A 48 7.29 -0.42 -4.07
CA ASP A 48 7.10 0.05 -5.43
C ASP A 48 6.62 -1.14 -6.27
N LEU A 49 5.54 -0.92 -7.00
CA LEU A 49 5.01 -1.88 -7.96
C LEU A 49 5.69 -1.66 -9.31
N ASP A 50 5.87 -2.74 -10.06
CA ASP A 50 6.39 -2.64 -11.42
C ASP A 50 5.38 -1.88 -12.31
N SER A 51 5.90 -0.96 -13.12
CA SER A 51 5.14 -0.06 -13.99
C SER A 51 4.39 -0.75 -15.13
N ILE A 52 4.68 -2.03 -15.37
CA ILE A 52 4.10 -2.83 -16.46
C ILE A 52 2.64 -3.21 -16.18
N ARG A 53 2.24 -3.35 -14.90
CA ARG A 53 0.88 -3.75 -14.52
C ARG A 53 0.22 -2.66 -13.68
N SER A 54 -1.02 -2.29 -14.02
CA SER A 54 -1.84 -1.41 -13.19
C SER A 54 -2.55 -2.24 -12.12
N TYR A 55 -2.29 -1.93 -10.85
CA TYR A 55 -2.90 -2.62 -9.71
C TYR A 55 -4.09 -1.83 -9.14
N GLY A 56 -4.40 -0.67 -9.68
CA GLY A 56 -5.43 0.22 -9.15
C GLY A 56 -5.24 1.65 -9.60
N THR A 57 -6.10 2.54 -9.10
CA THR A 57 -6.12 3.94 -9.49
C THR A 57 -5.95 4.87 -8.30
N ASP A 58 -5.08 5.86 -8.48
CA ASP A 58 -4.94 6.97 -7.56
C ASP A 58 -5.98 8.04 -7.88
N ILE A 59 -6.90 8.31 -6.96
CA ILE A 59 -8.03 9.21 -7.23
C ILE A 59 -7.61 10.68 -7.36
N TYR A 60 -6.46 11.07 -6.77
CA TYR A 60 -5.99 12.45 -6.81
C TYR A 60 -5.34 12.81 -8.15
N THR A 61 -4.73 11.84 -8.81
CA THR A 61 -4.05 12.04 -10.10
C THR A 61 -4.75 11.35 -11.27
N ASN A 62 -5.74 10.49 -11.00
CA ASN A 62 -6.39 9.60 -11.94
C ASN A 62 -5.40 8.71 -12.73
N LYS A 63 -4.27 8.38 -12.10
CA LYS A 63 -3.18 7.58 -12.69
C LYS A 63 -3.11 6.19 -12.04
N PRO A 64 -2.54 5.20 -12.74
CA PRO A 64 -2.20 3.92 -12.14
C PRO A 64 -1.37 4.12 -10.87
N ILE A 65 -1.74 3.40 -9.81
CA ILE A 65 -0.91 3.34 -8.61
C ILE A 65 0.45 2.74 -8.98
N LYS A 66 1.52 3.30 -8.42
CA LYS A 66 2.90 2.85 -8.69
C LYS A 66 3.52 2.13 -7.50
N GLY A 67 2.74 1.94 -6.45
CA GLY A 67 3.19 1.36 -5.21
C GLY A 67 2.08 1.33 -4.20
N PHE A 68 2.43 0.82 -3.03
CA PHE A 68 1.56 0.82 -1.87
C PHE A 68 2.40 0.79 -0.61
N THR A 69 1.80 1.21 0.50
CA THR A 69 2.38 1.08 1.82
C THR A 69 1.71 -0.06 2.56
N ILE A 70 2.50 -1.00 3.08
CA ILE A 70 2.04 -1.97 4.06
C ILE A 70 2.18 -1.31 5.43
N HIS A 71 1.05 -1.10 6.10
CA HIS A 71 1.02 -0.62 7.47
C HIS A 71 0.72 -1.79 8.40
N TYR A 72 1.73 -2.20 9.17
CA TYR A 72 1.58 -3.24 10.18
C TYR A 72 1.00 -2.62 11.46
N SER A 73 -0.19 -3.06 11.83
CA SER A 73 -0.90 -2.68 13.05
C SER A 73 -0.94 -3.84 14.04
N LYS A 74 -1.45 -3.61 15.26
CA LYS A 74 -1.61 -4.66 16.27
C LYS A 74 -2.64 -5.73 15.87
N SER A 75 -3.65 -5.40 15.06
CA SER A 75 -4.75 -6.29 14.67
C SER A 75 -4.59 -6.92 13.29
N GLY A 76 -3.60 -6.49 12.49
CA GLY A 76 -3.41 -6.95 11.12
C GLY A 76 -2.57 -5.99 10.30
N ALA A 77 -2.60 -6.14 8.97
CA ALA A 77 -1.93 -5.21 8.06
C ALA A 77 -2.95 -4.52 7.16
N HIS A 78 -2.66 -3.26 6.86
CA HIS A 78 -3.41 -2.47 5.90
C HIS A 78 -2.55 -2.19 4.68
N LEU A 79 -3.12 -2.42 3.50
CA LEU A 79 -2.51 -2.05 2.23
C LEU A 79 -3.07 -0.70 1.82
N ILE A 80 -2.20 0.29 1.76
CA ILE A 80 -2.56 1.66 1.38
C ILE A 80 -1.99 1.89 -0.02
N PRO A 81 -2.81 1.88 -1.08
CA PRO A 81 -2.33 2.15 -2.43
C PRO A 81 -1.82 3.59 -2.53
N THR A 82 -0.66 3.79 -3.14
CA THR A 82 -0.06 5.11 -3.29
C THR A 82 0.41 5.37 -4.72
N TYR A 83 0.12 6.57 -5.20
CA TYR A 83 0.88 7.13 -6.31
C TYR A 83 2.20 7.67 -5.75
N ASN A 84 3.20 6.80 -5.60
CA ASN A 84 4.56 7.25 -5.34
C ASN A 84 5.07 7.99 -6.58
N LYS A 85 4.96 9.33 -6.60
CA LYS A 85 6.03 10.13 -7.21
C LYS A 85 7.23 9.93 -6.28
N ARG A 86 8.20 9.11 -6.69
CA ARG A 86 9.56 9.22 -6.14
C ARG A 86 9.92 10.71 -6.20
N LYS A 87 9.88 11.42 -5.08
CA LYS A 87 10.72 12.62 -4.93
C LYS A 87 12.12 12.04 -4.82
N GLY A 88 12.85 12.09 -5.94
CA GLY A 88 14.29 11.93 -5.92
C GLY A 88 14.92 12.92 -4.95
#